data_AF-A0A450V862-F1
#
_entry.id   AF-A0A450V862-F1
#
_cell.length_a   1.000
_cell.length_b   1.000
_cell.length_c   1.000
_cell.angle_alpha   90.00
_cell.angle_beta   90.00
_cell.angle_gamma   90.00
#
_symmetry.space_group_name_H-M   'P 1'
#
loop_
_entity.id
_entity.type
_entity.pdbx_description
1 polymer ?
#
loop_
_entity_poly.entity_id
_entity_poly.type
_entity_poly.pdbx_seq_one_letter_code
_entity_poly.pdbx_strand_id
1 'polypeptide(L)'
;MRDGPLERRSEEKEFSLLNLKHAAEKLGHKAEWRKIKPKFLSMILQSVILLTELDTPSPHFVVLKEFRNGKAFLADPDRGNIRVTYDHLVEEGTNEEYSSFYAMAIKTLADFKPKSDRTSAHFILEGR
;
A
#
# COMPACT_ATOMS: atom_id res chain seq x y z
N MET A 1 5.08 34.78 -40.86
CA MET A 1 4.95 33.45 -40.24
C MET A 1 4.93 33.69 -38.73
N ARG A 2 3.81 33.36 -38.07
CA ARG A 2 3.64 33.53 -36.61
C ARG A 2 3.98 32.20 -35.96
N ASP A 3 4.96 32.20 -35.07
CA ASP A 3 5.20 31.08 -34.17
C ASP A 3 3.96 30.92 -33.28
N GLY A 4 3.20 29.85 -33.48
CA GLY A 4 2.12 29.47 -32.59
C GLY A 4 2.70 29.02 -31.24
N PRO A 5 1.98 29.20 -30.12
CA PRO A 5 2.44 28.67 -28.85
C PRO A 5 2.58 27.15 -28.99
N LEU A 6 3.79 26.65 -28.77
CA LEU A 6 4.02 25.24 -28.49
C LEU A 6 3.20 24.92 -27.24
N GLU A 7 2.02 24.35 -27.45
CA GLU A 7 1.34 23.60 -26.40
C GLU A 7 2.30 22.49 -25.99
N ARG A 8 3.07 22.76 -24.93
CA ARG A 8 3.65 21.72 -24.10
C ARG A 8 2.46 21.02 -23.45
N ARG A 9 1.84 20.08 -24.18
CA ARG A 9 1.16 18.94 -23.56
C ARG A 9 2.24 18.26 -22.73
N SER A 10 2.30 18.61 -21.47
CA SER A 10 3.02 17.84 -20.48
C SER A 10 2.33 16.48 -20.42
N GLU A 11 2.75 15.56 -21.28
CA GLU A 11 2.59 14.13 -21.08
C GLU A 11 3.46 13.69 -19.89
N GLU A 12 3.28 14.35 -18.74
CA GLU A 12 3.74 13.78 -17.49
C GLU A 12 2.90 12.51 -17.32
N LYS A 13 3.54 11.37 -17.56
CA LYS A 13 2.94 10.05 -17.38
C LYS A 13 2.61 9.87 -15.90
N GLU A 14 1.48 10.40 -15.47
CA GLU A 14 0.90 10.05 -14.18
C GLU A 14 0.68 8.54 -14.17
N PHE A 15 1.33 7.85 -13.22
CA PHE A 15 1.18 6.41 -13.08
C PHE A 15 -0.19 6.12 -12.50
N SER A 16 -1.15 5.72 -13.34
CA SER A 16 -2.45 5.27 -12.88
C SER A 16 -2.36 3.93 -12.13
N LEU A 17 -3.39 3.61 -11.34
CA LEU A 17 -3.60 2.28 -10.76
C LEU A 17 -3.46 1.18 -11.82
N LEU A 18 -4.00 1.41 -13.02
CA LEU A 18 -3.94 0.47 -14.13
C LEU A 18 -2.51 0.27 -14.64
N ASN A 19 -1.72 1.35 -14.72
CA ASN A 19 -0.31 1.27 -15.14
C ASN A 19 0.51 0.41 -14.17
N LEU A 20 0.31 0.58 -12.86
CA LEU A 20 1.00 -0.24 -11.84
C LEU A 20 0.62 -1.72 -11.91
N LYS A 21 -0.68 -2.01 -12.11
CA LYS A 21 -1.14 -3.39 -12.30
C LYS A 21 -0.48 -4.03 -13.52
N HIS A 22 -0.51 -3.34 -14.66
CA HIS A 22 0.10 -3.84 -15.89
C HIS A 22 1.62 -4.00 -15.77
N ALA A 23 2.29 -3.09 -15.05
CA ALA A 23 3.72 -3.22 -14.78
C ALA A 23 4.02 -4.49 -13.96
N ALA A 24 3.25 -4.75 -12.90
CA ALA A 24 3.38 -5.98 -12.11
C ALA A 24 3.11 -7.24 -12.96
N GLU A 25 2.06 -7.23 -13.79
CA GLU A 25 1.73 -8.34 -14.69
C GLU A 25 2.83 -8.63 -15.71
N LYS A 26 3.45 -7.59 -16.27
CA LYS A 26 4.62 -7.73 -17.17
C LYS A 26 5.84 -8.34 -16.47
N LEU A 27 5.98 -8.17 -15.17
CA LEU A 27 7.02 -8.80 -14.35
C LEU A 27 6.66 -10.24 -13.94
N GLY A 28 5.53 -10.78 -14.41
CA GLY A 28 5.08 -12.15 -14.10
C GLY A 28 4.28 -12.26 -12.80
N HIS A 29 3.89 -11.13 -12.19
CA HIS A 29 3.10 -11.11 -10.98
C HIS A 29 1.61 -10.97 -11.28
N LYS A 30 0.76 -11.75 -10.59
CA LYS A 30 -0.68 -11.49 -10.59
C LYS A 30 -0.98 -10.36 -9.61
N ALA A 31 -1.48 -9.22 -10.08
CA ALA A 31 -1.77 -8.07 -9.23
C ALA A 31 -3.27 -7.72 -9.23
N GLU A 32 -3.78 -7.29 -8.08
CA GLU A 32 -5.18 -6.92 -7.90
C GLU A 32 -5.30 -5.68 -7.01
N TRP A 33 -6.06 -4.68 -7.48
CA TRP A 33 -6.43 -3.52 -6.67
C TRP A 33 -7.70 -3.81 -5.88
N ARG A 34 -7.71 -3.38 -4.62
CA ARG A 34 -8.88 -3.44 -3.75
C ARG A 34 -9.11 -2.10 -3.08
N LYS A 35 -10.38 -1.69 -3.01
CA LYS A 35 -10.82 -0.58 -2.18
C LYS A 35 -11.01 -1.10 -0.75
N ILE A 36 -10.30 -0.51 0.20
CA ILE A 36 -10.24 -0.93 1.61
C ILE A 36 -10.78 0.21 2.48
N LYS A 37 -11.83 -0.05 3.25
CA LYS A 37 -12.32 0.91 4.24
C LYS A 37 -11.25 1.09 5.34
N PRO A 38 -11.07 2.29 5.91
CA PRO A 38 -10.04 2.55 6.91
C PRO A 38 -9.98 1.49 8.02
N LYS A 39 -11.13 1.15 8.62
CA LYS A 39 -11.26 0.14 9.68
C LYS A 39 -10.71 -1.27 9.37
N PHE A 40 -10.50 -1.60 8.10
CA PHE A 40 -9.97 -2.88 7.66
C PHE A 40 -8.50 -2.81 7.23
N LEU A 41 -7.90 -1.61 7.17
CA LEU A 41 -6.54 -1.41 6.70
C LEU A 41 -5.53 -2.16 7.57
N SER A 42 -5.72 -2.15 8.89
CA SER A 42 -4.86 -2.86 9.85
C SER A 42 -4.96 -4.39 9.78
N MET A 43 -5.97 -4.93 9.08
CA MET A 43 -6.15 -6.37 8.89
C MET A 43 -5.35 -6.93 7.70
N ILE A 44 -4.70 -6.07 6.92
CA ILE A 44 -3.86 -6.49 5.80
C ILE A 44 -2.57 -7.12 6.36
N LEU A 45 -2.37 -8.41 6.06
CA LEU A 45 -1.27 -9.20 6.60
C LEU A 45 -0.02 -9.25 5.69
N GLN A 46 -0.18 -8.91 4.42
CA GLN A 46 0.90 -8.88 3.43
C GLN A 46 1.28 -7.45 3.10
N SER A 47 2.49 -7.23 2.59
CA SER A 47 2.86 -5.91 2.09
C SER A 47 2.06 -5.58 0.82
N VAL A 48 1.59 -4.34 0.74
CA VAL A 48 0.76 -3.83 -0.37
C VAL A 48 1.25 -2.46 -0.81
N ILE A 49 1.02 -2.11 -2.07
CA ILE A 49 1.17 -0.73 -2.53
C ILE A 49 -0.14 0.00 -2.21
N LEU A 50 -0.05 1.11 -1.50
CA LEU A 50 -1.16 1.92 -1.01
C LEU A 50 -1.15 3.25 -1.75
N LEU A 51 -2.30 3.65 -2.31
CA LEU A 51 -2.53 5.03 -2.73
C LEU A 51 -3.00 5.83 -1.50
N THR A 52 -2.32 6.94 -1.20
CA THR A 52 -2.57 7.76 -0.01
C THR A 52 -2.18 9.21 -0.26
N GLU A 53 -2.71 10.13 0.54
CA GLU A 53 -2.31 11.56 0.58
C GLU A 53 -1.47 11.88 1.82
N LEU A 54 -0.94 10.86 2.51
CA LEU A 54 -0.25 11.01 3.78
C LEU A 54 0.87 12.07 3.73
N ASP A 55 0.64 13.18 4.42
CA ASP A 55 1.53 14.34 4.53
C ASP A 55 1.94 14.94 3.16
N THR A 56 1.09 14.81 2.13
CA THR A 56 1.30 15.37 0.79
C THR A 56 0.02 16.04 0.26
N PRO A 57 0.11 17.07 -0.60
CA PRO A 57 -1.06 17.76 -1.13
C PRO A 57 -1.77 17.00 -2.26
N SER A 58 -1.24 15.85 -2.69
CA SER A 58 -1.74 15.08 -3.82
C SER A 58 -1.51 13.58 -3.61
N PRO A 59 -2.41 12.70 -4.08
CA PRO A 59 -2.26 11.26 -3.93
C PRO A 59 -0.95 10.71 -4.49
N HIS A 60 -0.28 9.86 -3.73
CA HIS A 60 0.91 9.15 -4.14
C HIS A 60 0.93 7.70 -3.66
N PHE A 61 1.88 6.93 -4.17
CA PHE A 61 2.02 5.51 -3.83
C PHE A 61 3.08 5.30 -2.76
N VAL A 62 2.72 4.54 -1.72
CA VAL A 62 3.64 4.05 -0.69
C VAL A 62 3.52 2.53 -0.56
N VAL A 63 4.56 1.86 -0.07
CA VAL A 63 4.44 0.45 0.31
C VAL A 63 4.09 0.36 1.79
N LEU A 64 2.88 -0.10 2.09
CA LEU A 64 2.50 -0.52 3.44
C LEU A 64 3.11 -1.90 3.70
N LYS A 65 4.08 -1.96 4.63
CA LYS A 65 4.80 -3.20 4.93
C LYS A 65 4.05 -4.06 5.93
N GLU A 66 3.70 -3.46 7.06
CA GLU A 66 3.03 -4.10 8.19
C GLU A 66 2.41 -3.05 9.12
N PHE A 67 1.49 -3.50 9.98
CA PHE A 67 1.11 -2.80 11.19
C PHE A 67 1.71 -3.50 12.41
N ARG A 68 2.38 -2.74 13.28
CA ARG A 68 2.91 -3.26 14.55
C ARG A 68 2.80 -2.21 15.65
N ASN A 69 2.29 -2.63 16.81
CA ASN A 69 2.12 -1.77 18.00
C ASN A 69 1.37 -0.45 17.69
N GLY A 70 0.26 -0.54 16.94
CA GLY A 70 -0.57 0.61 16.57
C GLY A 70 0.05 1.56 15.53
N LYS A 71 1.18 1.19 14.92
CA LYS A 71 1.88 2.00 13.91
C LYS A 71 1.92 1.30 12.56
N ALA A 72 1.76 2.07 11.50
CA ALA A 72 2.01 1.65 10.13
C ALA A 72 3.49 1.82 9.81
N PHE A 73 4.09 0.80 9.21
CA PHE A 73 5.46 0.85 8.69
C PHE A 73 5.37 1.00 7.18
N LEU A 74 5.84 2.13 6.65
CA LEU A 74 5.71 2.49 5.24
C LEU A 74 7.10 2.62 4.61
N ALA A 75 7.24 2.17 3.36
CA ALA A 75 8.29 2.66 2.48
C ALA A 75 7.68 3.65 1.49
N ASP A 76 7.97 4.92 1.73
CA ASP A 76 7.58 6.05 0.90
C ASP A 76 8.73 6.36 -0.08
N PRO A 77 8.47 6.43 -1.40
CA PRO A 77 9.51 6.70 -2.39
C PRO A 77 10.28 8.01 -2.15
N ASP A 78 9.62 9.03 -1.59
CA ASP A 78 10.18 10.37 -1.41
C ASP A 78 10.83 10.51 -0.03
N ARG A 79 10.26 9.85 0.99
CA ARG A 79 10.68 9.99 2.40
C ARG A 79 11.48 8.81 2.95
N GLY A 80 11.59 7.72 2.19
CA GLY A 80 12.21 6.49 2.63
C GLY A 80 11.34 5.67 3.59
N ASN A 81 11.96 5.00 4.56
CA ASN A 81 11.22 4.17 5.51
C ASN A 81 10.69 5.00 6.69
N ILE A 82 9.38 5.20 6.73
CA ILE A 82 8.71 6.01 7.75
C ILE A 82 7.79 5.17 8.63
N ARG A 83 7.42 5.72 9.78
CA ARG A 83 6.50 5.10 10.74
C ARG A 83 5.51 6.13 11.23
N VAL A 84 4.22 5.87 11.05
CA VAL A 84 3.13 6.75 11.48
C VAL A 84 2.15 5.97 12.35
N THR A 85 1.38 6.66 13.19
CA THR A 85 0.29 6.00 13.92
C THR A 85 -0.81 5.59 12.94
N TYR A 86 -1.61 4.59 13.30
CA TYR A 86 -2.77 4.21 12.50
C TYR A 86 -3.73 5.39 12.31
N ASP A 87 -4.00 6.15 13.38
CA ASP A 87 -4.92 7.28 13.33
C ASP A 87 -4.42 8.38 12.38
N HIS A 88 -3.13 8.75 12.47
CA HIS A 88 -2.51 9.72 11.57
C HIS A 88 -2.56 9.26 10.10
N LEU A 89 -2.32 7.96 9.84
CA LEU A 89 -2.45 7.42 8.49
C LEU A 89 -3.89 7.50 7.97
N VAL A 90 -4.89 7.27 8.81
CA VAL A 90 -6.30 7.34 8.40
C VAL A 90 -6.73 8.79 8.17
N GLU A 91 -6.35 9.69 9.07
CA GLU A 91 -6.70 11.12 9.03
C GLU A 91 -6.07 11.81 7.83
N GLU A 92 -4.75 11.69 7.66
CA GLU A 92 -4.02 12.38 6.58
C GLU A 92 -3.98 11.58 5.27
N GLY A 93 -4.21 10.27 5.34
CA GLY A 93 -4.12 9.40 4.17
C GLY A 93 -5.41 9.29 3.36
N THR A 94 -6.52 9.87 3.84
CA THR A 94 -7.83 9.90 3.17
C THR A 94 -8.43 11.31 3.22
N ASN A 95 -9.39 11.61 2.34
CA ASN A 95 -10.13 12.87 2.36
C ASN A 95 -11.61 12.64 2.02
N GLU A 96 -12.39 13.71 1.88
CA GLU A 96 -13.83 13.61 1.56
C GLU A 96 -14.10 12.93 0.20
N GLU A 97 -13.22 13.14 -0.79
CA GLU A 97 -13.31 12.54 -2.12
C GLU A 97 -12.87 11.05 -2.09
N TYR A 98 -11.85 10.72 -1.29
CA TYR A 98 -11.22 9.42 -1.16
C TYR A 98 -11.32 8.88 0.28
N SER A 99 -12.54 8.68 0.76
CA SER A 99 -12.83 8.12 2.11
C SER A 99 -12.39 6.65 2.32
N SER A 100 -11.64 6.07 1.39
CA SER A 100 -11.14 4.71 1.46
C SER A 100 -9.81 4.59 0.73
N PHE A 101 -9.00 3.65 1.21
CA PHE A 101 -7.71 3.36 0.61
C PHE A 101 -7.84 2.47 -0.62
N TYR A 102 -6.97 2.67 -1.60
CA TYR A 102 -6.77 1.72 -2.69
C TYR A 102 -5.46 1.00 -2.45
N ALA A 103 -5.52 -0.33 -2.32
CA ALA A 103 -4.36 -1.17 -2.05
C ALA A 103 -4.18 -2.19 -3.18
N MET A 104 -2.97 -2.29 -3.73
CA MET A 104 -2.58 -3.33 -4.66
C MET A 104 -1.82 -4.41 -3.91
N ALA A 105 -2.36 -5.63 -4.00
CA ALA A 105 -1.65 -6.83 -3.59
C ALA A 105 -1.13 -7.57 -4.83
N ILE A 106 0.08 -8.10 -4.72
CA ILE A 106 0.58 -9.14 -5.62
C ILE A 106 0.22 -10.48 -5.00
N LYS A 107 -0.43 -11.35 -5.77
CA LYS A 107 -0.67 -12.75 -5.40
C LYS A 107 0.65 -13.49 -5.49
N THR A 108 1.20 -13.85 -4.34
CA THR A 108 2.40 -14.65 -4.23
C THR A 108 2.03 -16.13 -4.08
N LEU A 109 2.96 -17.03 -4.43
CA LEU A 109 2.77 -18.47 -4.18
C LEU A 109 2.66 -18.79 -2.68
N ALA A 110 3.15 -17.91 -1.79
CA ALA A 110 3.01 -18.05 -0.35
C ALA A 110 1.57 -17.80 0.14
N ASP A 111 0.76 -17.07 -0.62
CA ASP A 111 -0.66 -16.83 -0.30
C ASP A 111 -1.50 -18.11 -0.40
N PHE A 112 -0.94 -19.17 -1.02
CA PHE A 112 -1.52 -20.51 -1.09
C PHE A 112 -1.21 -21.41 0.11
N LYS A 113 -0.42 -20.97 1.11
CA LYS A 113 -0.15 -21.82 2.28
C LYS A 113 -1.35 -21.75 3.24
N PRO A 114 -2.12 -22.84 3.44
CA PRO A 114 -3.24 -22.83 4.38
C PRO A 114 -2.75 -22.49 5.78
N LYS A 115 -3.56 -21.72 6.53
CA LYS A 115 -3.36 -21.42 7.95
C LYS A 115 -3.56 -22.70 8.79
N SER A 116 -2.60 -23.61 8.74
CA SER A 116 -2.39 -24.61 9.79
C SER A 116 -0.91 -24.55 10.19
N ASP A 117 -0.64 -24.75 11.49
CA ASP A 117 0.69 -24.76 12.13
C ASP A 117 1.20 -23.43 12.72
N ARG A 118 0.31 -22.70 13.41
CA ARG A 118 0.73 -21.82 14.53
C ARG A 118 0.07 -22.16 15.86
N THR A 119 -0.25 -23.44 16.06
CA THR A 119 -0.66 -23.97 17.37
C THR A 119 0.19 -25.16 17.71
N SER A 120 1.37 -24.93 18.29
CA SER A 120 2.12 -25.87 19.15
C SER A 120 3.43 -25.23 19.61
N ALA A 121 3.38 -24.45 20.69
CA ALA A 121 4.50 -24.25 21.63
C ALA A 121 4.00 -23.50 22.88
N HIS A 122 2.90 -23.98 23.48
CA HIS A 122 2.77 -23.94 24.94
C HIS A 122 3.04 -25.38 25.35
N PHE A 123 4.15 -25.61 26.04
CA PHE A 123 4.37 -26.61 27.10
C PHE A 123 5.88 -26.83 27.31
N ILE A 124 6.24 -27.02 28.59
CA ILE A 124 7.52 -27.49 29.15
C ILE A 124 8.58 -26.34 29.29
N LEU A 125 8.97 -25.84 30.48
CA LEU A 125 9.36 -26.50 31.74
C LEU A 125 9.10 -25.61 32.98
N GLU A 126 8.26 -26.08 33.91
CA GLU A 126 8.56 -25.94 35.34
C GLU A 126 9.14 -27.28 35.81
N GLY A 127 10.22 -27.24 36.59
CA GLY A 127 10.78 -28.41 37.25
C GLY A 127 12.30 -28.43 37.35
N ARG A 128 12.84 -27.70 38.33
CA ARG A 128 13.78 -28.19 39.36
C ARG A 128 14.23 -27.05 40.27
#